data_AF-A0A1W2EL97-F1
#
_entry.id   AF-A0A1W2EL97-F1
#
_cell.length_a   1.000
_cell.length_b   1.000
_cell.length_c   1.000
_cell.angle_alpha   90.00
_cell.angle_beta   90.00
_cell.angle_gamma   90.00
#
_symmetry.space_group_name_H-M   'P 1'
#
loop_
_entity.id
_entity.type
_entity.pdbx_description
1 polymer ?
#
loop_
_entity_poly.entity_id
_entity_poly.type
_entity_poly.pdbx_seq_one_letter_code
_entity_poly.pdbx_strand_id
1 'polypeptide(L)'
;MRRSVGDSLERMGLDRIDVLYLHDAEEFFDDALRDGYPALAELRSEGVVGAIGAGMYDTAMLTTLVKETDVDVVMQSGRYTLLDHSALDTFLPACEERGVSVIAASIFNSGLLAVPRPGEGAHFDYEVATPDVLERANKIADVCEAHGVTLPQVAMAFPLQHPAVAGIAVGMRSAEEARRNVEFFAVDVPAQVWTDLRAAGLIR
;
A
#
# COMPACT_ATOMS: atom_id res chain seq x y z
N MET A 1 -6.10 23.16 5.65
CA MET A 1 -6.65 22.27 4.61
C MET A 1 -7.15 23.02 3.37
N ARG A 2 -8.18 23.87 3.44
CA ARG A 2 -8.77 24.54 2.25
C ARG A 2 -7.78 25.22 1.28
N ARG A 3 -6.78 25.96 1.80
CA ARG A 3 -5.73 26.56 0.97
C ARG A 3 -4.97 25.50 0.16
N SER A 4 -4.49 24.45 0.83
CA SER A 4 -3.77 23.33 0.18
C SER A 4 -4.60 22.66 -0.93
N VAL A 5 -5.91 22.50 -0.69
CA VAL A 5 -6.84 21.94 -1.69
C VAL A 5 -7.02 22.89 -2.88
N GLY A 6 -7.24 24.18 -2.64
CA GLY A 6 -7.33 25.19 -3.69
C GLY A 6 -6.07 25.23 -4.56
N ASP A 7 -4.90 25.26 -3.93
CA ASP A 7 -3.61 25.26 -4.66
C ASP A 7 -3.41 23.96 -5.47
N SER A 8 -3.95 22.83 -4.98
CA SER A 8 -3.86 21.54 -5.70
C SER A 8 -4.77 21.49 -6.91
N LEU A 9 -6.01 21.99 -6.78
CA LEU A 9 -6.96 22.12 -7.88
C LEU A 9 -6.40 23.04 -8.98
N GLU A 10 -5.82 24.18 -8.61
CA GLU A 10 -5.17 25.10 -9.55
C GLU A 10 -4.02 24.43 -10.30
N ARG A 11 -3.12 23.73 -9.59
CA ARG A 11 -1.99 23.01 -10.21
C ARG A 11 -2.42 21.92 -11.18
N MET A 12 -3.51 21.21 -10.87
CA MET A 12 -4.01 20.12 -11.72
C MET A 12 -4.91 20.64 -12.85
N GLY A 13 -5.39 21.88 -12.77
CA GLY A 13 -6.40 22.41 -13.69
C GLY A 13 -7.74 21.68 -13.60
N LEU A 14 -8.11 21.25 -12.39
CA LEU A 14 -9.33 20.49 -12.11
C LEU A 14 -10.22 21.25 -11.14
N ASP A 15 -11.53 21.00 -11.21
CA ASP A 15 -12.53 21.60 -10.31
C ASP A 15 -12.89 20.69 -9.12
N ARG A 16 -12.41 19.44 -9.15
CA ARG A 16 -12.69 18.40 -8.15
C ARG A 16 -11.47 17.50 -7.94
N ILE A 17 -11.38 16.94 -6.73
CA ILE A 17 -10.47 15.84 -6.39
C ILE A 17 -11.29 14.56 -6.16
N ASP A 18 -10.91 13.44 -6.76
CA ASP A 18 -11.62 12.18 -6.53
C ASP A 18 -11.35 11.61 -5.12
N VAL A 19 -10.09 11.61 -4.69
CA VAL A 19 -9.66 11.13 -3.37
C VAL A 19 -8.67 12.11 -2.73
N LEU A 20 -8.92 12.54 -1.50
CA LEU A 20 -8.01 13.41 -0.73
C LEU A 20 -7.50 12.71 0.53
N TYR A 21 -6.18 12.68 0.70
CA TYR A 21 -5.52 12.07 1.85
C TYR A 21 -4.93 13.12 2.80
N LEU A 22 -5.05 12.88 4.10
CA LEU A 22 -4.12 13.41 5.10
C LEU A 22 -2.78 12.66 4.95
N HIS A 23 -1.74 13.38 4.51
CA HIS A 23 -0.40 12.82 4.32
C HIS A 23 0.41 12.90 5.62
N ASP A 24 1.20 11.86 5.90
CA ASP A 24 2.07 11.75 7.09
C ASP A 24 1.39 12.11 8.42
N ALA A 25 0.11 11.78 8.54
CA ALA A 25 -0.68 12.17 9.71
C ALA A 25 -0.22 11.45 11.00
N GLU A 26 0.62 10.43 10.91
CA GLU A 26 1.26 9.78 12.06
C GLU A 26 2.13 10.74 12.89
N GLU A 27 2.74 11.76 12.27
CA GLU A 27 3.53 12.77 13.00
C GLU A 27 2.68 13.72 13.86
N PHE A 28 1.41 13.91 13.50
CA PHE A 28 0.48 14.85 14.12
C PHE A 28 -0.90 14.21 14.36
N PHE A 29 -0.90 12.94 14.81
CA PHE A 29 -2.08 12.09 14.76
C PHE A 29 -3.30 12.66 15.51
N ASP A 30 -3.09 13.23 16.70
CA ASP A 30 -4.16 13.84 17.48
C ASP A 30 -4.79 15.06 16.77
N ASP A 31 -3.97 15.89 16.13
CA ASP A 31 -4.43 17.04 15.36
C ASP A 31 -5.09 16.60 14.04
N ALA A 32 -4.58 15.52 13.43
CA ALA A 32 -5.16 14.91 12.24
C ALA A 32 -6.58 14.40 12.52
N LEU A 33 -6.82 13.77 13.68
CA LEU A 33 -8.16 13.33 14.09
C LEU A 33 -9.06 14.52 14.49
N ARG A 34 -8.53 15.43 15.31
CA ARG A 34 -9.33 16.54 15.87
C ARG A 34 -9.73 17.57 14.82
N ASP A 35 -8.80 17.97 13.96
CA ASP A 35 -8.97 19.10 13.05
C ASP A 35 -8.85 18.68 11.57
N GLY A 36 -7.95 17.74 11.26
CA GLY A 36 -7.69 17.29 9.89
C GLY A 36 -8.89 16.58 9.26
N TYR A 37 -9.37 15.51 9.90
CA TYR A 37 -10.50 14.72 9.42
C TYR A 37 -11.77 15.56 9.27
N PRO A 38 -12.22 16.37 10.27
CA PRO A 38 -13.41 17.18 10.10
C PRO A 38 -13.32 18.16 8.92
N ALA A 39 -12.14 18.73 8.67
CA ALA A 39 -11.94 19.60 7.51
C ALA A 39 -12.04 18.85 6.17
N LEU A 40 -11.57 17.60 6.10
CA LEU A 40 -11.75 16.74 4.93
C LEU A 40 -13.23 16.34 4.75
N ALA A 41 -13.91 16.00 5.84
CA ALA A 41 -15.33 15.66 5.83
C ALA A 41 -16.20 16.83 5.36
N GLU A 42 -15.88 18.07 5.76
CA GLU A 42 -16.53 19.28 5.27
C GLU A 42 -16.37 19.41 3.74
N LEU A 43 -15.14 19.29 3.24
CA LEU A 43 -14.85 19.33 1.79
C LEU A 43 -15.55 18.22 0.99
N ARG A 44 -15.66 17.02 1.56
CA ARG A 44 -16.43 15.91 0.96
C ARG A 44 -17.91 16.25 0.91
N SER A 45 -18.47 16.80 1.98
CA SER A 45 -19.90 17.18 2.04
C SER A 45 -20.27 18.33 1.09
N GLU A 46 -19.31 19.21 0.80
CA GLU A 46 -19.43 20.25 -0.23
C GLU A 46 -19.29 19.71 -1.67
N GLY A 47 -18.86 18.46 -1.84
CA GLY A 47 -18.66 17.83 -3.14
C GLY A 47 -17.38 18.24 -3.88
N VAL A 48 -16.50 19.01 -3.21
CA VAL A 48 -15.15 19.38 -3.71
C VAL A 48 -14.27 18.14 -3.82
N VAL A 49 -14.47 17.18 -2.92
CA VAL A 49 -13.76 15.90 -2.88
C VAL A 49 -14.76 14.74 -2.93
N GLY A 50 -14.45 13.67 -3.67
CA GLY A 50 -15.28 12.46 -3.73
C GLY A 50 -15.15 11.56 -2.50
N ALA A 51 -13.92 11.21 -2.13
CA ALA A 51 -13.58 10.33 -1.02
C ALA A 51 -12.41 10.90 -0.19
N ILE A 52 -12.38 10.58 1.10
CA ILE A 52 -11.36 11.09 2.04
C ILE A 52 -10.66 9.97 2.79
N GLY A 53 -9.41 10.24 3.20
CA GLY A 53 -8.56 9.24 3.81
C GLY A 53 -7.33 9.79 4.50
N ALA A 54 -6.45 8.88 4.91
CA ALA A 54 -5.08 9.20 5.30
C ALA A 54 -4.08 8.20 4.71
N GLY A 55 -2.83 8.63 4.58
CA GLY A 55 -1.69 7.80 4.19
C GLY A 55 -0.66 7.71 5.32
N MET A 56 -0.28 6.49 5.74
CA MET A 56 0.62 6.26 6.88
C MET A 56 1.37 4.92 6.75
N TYR A 57 2.43 4.76 7.55
CA TYR A 57 3.10 3.48 7.80
C TYR A 57 2.53 2.76 9.02
N ASP A 58 2.14 3.50 10.08
CA ASP A 58 1.71 2.91 11.34
C ASP A 58 0.32 2.27 11.26
N THR A 59 0.26 0.93 11.35
CA THR A 59 -0.99 0.16 11.27
C THR A 59 -1.89 0.34 12.49
N ALA A 60 -1.34 0.64 13.67
CA ALA A 60 -2.13 0.87 14.87
C ALA A 60 -2.86 2.22 14.78
N MET A 61 -2.17 3.28 14.35
CA MET A 61 -2.78 4.59 14.12
C MET A 61 -3.83 4.53 13.00
N LEU A 62 -3.53 3.84 11.89
CA LEU A 62 -4.52 3.61 10.83
C LEU A 62 -5.74 2.84 11.35
N THR A 63 -5.55 1.85 12.22
CA THR A 63 -6.66 1.13 12.86
C THR A 63 -7.53 2.07 13.69
N THR A 64 -6.92 2.95 14.49
CA THR A 64 -7.64 3.96 15.28
C THR A 64 -8.43 4.91 14.37
N LEU A 65 -7.79 5.45 13.32
CA LEU A 65 -8.45 6.32 12.35
C LEU A 65 -9.69 5.64 11.73
N VAL A 66 -9.56 4.40 11.27
CA VAL A 66 -10.66 3.64 10.67
C VAL A 66 -11.81 3.40 11.65
N LYS A 67 -11.51 3.19 12.94
CA LYS A 67 -12.52 2.93 13.96
C LYS A 67 -13.24 4.20 14.45
N GLU A 68 -12.52 5.32 14.51
CA GLU A 68 -13.01 6.55 15.13
C GLU A 68 -13.57 7.57 14.13
N THR A 69 -13.40 7.34 12.82
CA THR A 69 -13.84 8.26 11.77
C THR A 69 -14.61 7.54 10.65
N ASP A 70 -15.19 8.32 9.72
CA ASP A 70 -15.89 7.82 8.52
C ASP A 70 -15.05 8.08 7.26
N VAL A 71 -13.75 7.77 7.32
CA VAL A 71 -12.87 7.76 6.15
C VAL A 71 -13.32 6.70 5.14
N ASP A 72 -13.21 7.00 3.85
CA ASP A 72 -13.63 6.11 2.77
C ASP A 72 -12.50 5.14 2.37
N VAL A 73 -11.26 5.63 2.45
CA VAL A 73 -10.08 4.93 1.96
C VAL A 73 -8.84 5.28 2.77
N VAL A 74 -7.93 4.33 2.93
CA VAL A 74 -6.63 4.54 3.58
C VAL A 74 -5.51 4.05 2.67
N MET A 75 -4.41 4.78 2.62
CA MET A 75 -3.21 4.38 1.91
C MET A 75 -2.19 3.84 2.92
N GLN A 76 -2.00 2.54 2.93
CA GLN A 76 -1.09 1.89 3.88
C GLN A 76 0.23 1.57 3.17
N SER A 77 1.35 2.07 3.69
CA SER A 77 2.68 1.89 3.10
C SER A 77 3.50 0.77 3.76
N GLY A 78 3.87 -0.27 3.03
CA GLY A 78 4.95 -1.21 3.39
C GLY A 78 4.67 -2.30 4.46
N ARG A 79 3.51 -2.28 5.11
CA ARG A 79 3.06 -3.23 6.16
C ARG A 79 2.11 -4.35 5.70
N TYR A 80 1.80 -4.40 4.41
CA TYR A 80 1.14 -5.55 3.77
C TYR A 80 1.82 -5.89 2.44
N THR A 81 2.92 -6.62 2.54
CA THR A 81 3.79 -7.06 1.44
C THR A 81 4.17 -8.52 1.65
N LEU A 82 4.90 -9.12 0.70
CA LEU A 82 5.41 -10.50 0.85
C LEU A 82 6.37 -10.68 2.04
N LEU A 83 6.91 -9.59 2.59
CA LEU A 83 7.89 -9.62 3.68
C LEU A 83 7.34 -9.09 5.00
N ASP A 84 6.36 -8.20 4.97
CA ASP A 84 5.72 -7.64 6.16
C ASP A 84 4.21 -7.86 6.08
N HIS A 85 3.68 -8.58 7.05
CA HIS A 85 2.26 -8.92 7.08
C HIS A 85 1.49 -8.18 8.18
N SER A 86 2.15 -7.33 8.98
CA SER A 86 1.64 -6.76 10.25
C SER A 86 0.26 -6.10 10.11
N ALA A 87 -0.08 -5.57 8.93
CA ALA A 87 -1.41 -5.06 8.61
C ALA A 87 -2.57 -6.06 8.86
N LEU A 88 -2.32 -7.38 8.75
CA LEU A 88 -3.36 -8.41 8.98
C LEU A 88 -3.78 -8.57 10.45
N ASP A 89 -3.02 -8.07 11.43
CA ASP A 89 -3.31 -8.35 12.84
C ASP A 89 -4.54 -7.58 13.34
N THR A 90 -4.64 -6.29 12.99
CA THR A 90 -5.71 -5.40 13.48
C THR A 90 -6.25 -4.47 12.41
N PHE A 91 -5.40 -3.99 11.52
CA PHE A 91 -5.74 -2.94 10.56
C PHE A 91 -6.65 -3.41 9.42
N LEU A 92 -6.23 -4.45 8.68
CA LEU A 92 -7.03 -4.98 7.57
C LEU A 92 -8.37 -5.58 8.05
N PRO A 93 -8.44 -6.30 9.20
CA PRO A 93 -9.72 -6.69 9.77
C PRO A 93 -10.63 -5.50 10.11
N ALA A 94 -10.09 -4.41 10.67
CA ALA A 94 -10.88 -3.21 10.96
C ALA A 94 -11.40 -2.53 9.70
N CYS A 95 -10.60 -2.50 8.62
CA CYS A 95 -11.02 -1.96 7.33
C CYS A 95 -12.17 -2.77 6.73
N GLU A 96 -12.07 -4.10 6.77
CA GLU A 96 -13.14 -5.00 6.29
C GLU A 96 -14.43 -4.82 7.10
N GLU A 97 -14.34 -4.81 8.43
CA GLU A 97 -15.49 -4.60 9.33
C GLU A 97 -16.19 -3.26 9.06
N ARG A 98 -15.42 -2.20 8.80
CA ARG A 98 -15.93 -0.84 8.60
C ARG A 98 -16.26 -0.51 7.14
N GLY A 99 -15.96 -1.41 6.21
CA GLY A 99 -16.13 -1.16 4.77
C GLY A 99 -15.20 -0.08 4.21
N VAL A 100 -14.04 0.15 4.85
CA VAL A 100 -13.03 1.12 4.40
C VAL A 100 -12.09 0.46 3.40
N SER A 101 -11.89 1.10 2.26
CA SER A 101 -11.00 0.60 1.21
C SER A 101 -9.53 0.83 1.56
N VAL A 102 -8.64 -0.06 1.14
CA VAL A 102 -7.19 0.09 1.31
C VAL A 102 -6.52 0.20 -0.05
N ILE A 103 -5.64 1.20 -0.20
CA ILE A 103 -4.64 1.26 -1.27
C ILE A 103 -3.29 0.86 -0.67
N ALA A 104 -2.77 -0.30 -1.06
CA ALA A 104 -1.47 -0.75 -0.59
C ALA A 104 -0.34 -0.04 -1.35
N ALA A 105 0.50 0.69 -0.62
CA ALA A 105 1.66 1.41 -1.14
C ALA A 105 2.96 0.77 -0.63
N SER A 106 4.09 1.16 -1.23
CA SER A 106 5.41 0.60 -0.89
C SER A 106 5.46 -0.93 -0.92
N ILE A 107 4.68 -1.55 -1.82
CA ILE A 107 4.54 -3.00 -1.96
C ILE A 107 5.86 -3.70 -2.31
N PHE A 108 6.86 -2.95 -2.75
CA PHE A 108 8.19 -3.44 -3.05
C PHE A 108 9.22 -3.23 -1.93
N ASN A 109 8.84 -2.67 -0.78
CA ASN A 109 9.70 -2.31 0.36
C ASN A 109 11.07 -1.75 -0.07
N SER A 110 11.10 -0.54 -0.62
CA SER A 110 12.34 0.12 -1.12
C SER A 110 13.05 -0.60 -2.27
N GLY A 111 12.34 -1.44 -3.01
CA GLY A 111 12.81 -2.06 -4.25
C GLY A 111 13.35 -3.47 -4.07
N LEU A 112 13.43 -3.99 -2.83
CA LEU A 112 13.85 -5.37 -2.58
C LEU A 112 13.02 -6.39 -3.37
N LEU A 113 11.71 -6.16 -3.46
CA LEU A 113 10.79 -7.03 -4.19
C LEU A 113 10.54 -6.57 -5.63
N ALA A 114 11.21 -5.52 -6.11
CA ALA A 114 11.04 -4.96 -7.45
C ALA A 114 11.94 -5.60 -8.51
N VAL A 115 12.80 -6.55 -8.12
CA VAL A 115 13.69 -7.30 -9.01
C VAL A 115 13.46 -8.81 -8.86
N PRO A 116 13.68 -9.64 -9.89
CA PRO A 116 13.50 -11.09 -9.80
C PRO A 116 14.37 -11.75 -8.72
N ARG A 117 15.61 -11.28 -8.56
CA ARG A 117 16.58 -11.77 -7.58
C ARG A 117 17.29 -10.59 -6.91
N PRO A 118 16.93 -10.19 -5.68
CA PRO A 118 17.66 -9.15 -4.96
C PRO A 118 19.03 -9.67 -4.54
N GLY A 119 20.05 -8.81 -4.67
CA GLY A 119 21.43 -9.08 -4.28
C GLY A 119 21.86 -8.34 -3.02
N GLU A 120 23.12 -8.52 -2.63
CA GLU A 120 23.73 -7.78 -1.52
C GLU A 120 23.64 -6.26 -1.74
N GLY A 121 23.39 -5.52 -0.65
CA GLY A 121 23.21 -4.06 -0.71
C GLY A 121 21.83 -3.61 -1.19
N ALA A 122 20.90 -4.52 -1.48
CA ALA A 122 19.50 -4.17 -1.71
C ALA A 122 18.90 -3.47 -0.47
N HIS A 123 17.96 -2.56 -0.69
CA HIS A 123 17.32 -1.80 0.39
C HIS A 123 15.97 -2.39 0.77
N PHE A 124 15.68 -2.40 2.07
CA PHE A 124 14.39 -2.73 2.68
C PHE A 124 14.03 -1.63 3.68
N ASP A 125 12.84 -1.05 3.55
CA ASP A 125 12.38 0.06 4.40
C ASP A 125 13.43 1.18 4.59
N TYR A 126 14.00 1.64 3.46
CA TYR A 126 15.01 2.70 3.35
C TYR A 126 16.40 2.37 3.90
N GLU A 127 16.58 1.24 4.56
CA GLU A 127 17.86 0.76 5.05
C GLU A 127 18.41 -0.39 4.19
N VAL A 128 19.68 -0.74 4.36
CA VAL A 128 20.24 -1.94 3.72
C VAL A 128 19.56 -3.16 4.32
N ALA A 129 19.03 -4.04 3.47
CA ALA A 129 18.38 -5.26 3.90
C ALA A 129 19.37 -6.13 4.70
N THR A 130 18.91 -6.63 5.85
CA THR A 130 19.69 -7.58 6.64
C THR A 130 19.85 -8.91 5.86
N PRO A 131 20.87 -9.73 6.18
CA PRO A 131 21.03 -11.04 5.55
C PRO A 131 19.77 -11.91 5.63
N ASP A 132 19.07 -11.89 6.76
CA ASP A 132 17.84 -12.67 6.96
C ASP A 132 16.68 -12.21 6.05
N VAL A 133 16.52 -10.89 5.87
CA VAL A 133 15.51 -10.31 4.99
C VAL A 133 15.83 -10.63 3.53
N LEU A 134 17.10 -10.52 3.14
CA LEU A 134 17.57 -10.86 1.80
C LEU A 134 17.40 -12.35 1.49
N GLU A 135 17.73 -13.22 2.45
CA GLU A 135 17.53 -14.66 2.34
C GLU A 135 16.03 -14.98 2.20
N ARG A 136 15.17 -14.35 3.01
CA ARG A 136 13.72 -14.53 2.92
C ARG A 136 13.17 -14.11 1.55
N ALA A 137 13.58 -12.95 1.03
CA ALA A 137 13.18 -12.50 -0.31
C ALA A 137 13.62 -13.47 -1.41
N ASN A 138 14.83 -14.04 -1.29
CA ASN A 138 15.31 -15.04 -2.25
C ASN A 138 14.59 -16.39 -2.13
N LYS A 139 14.18 -16.83 -0.93
CA LYS A 139 13.32 -18.01 -0.76
C LYS A 139 11.95 -17.83 -1.40
N ILE A 140 11.39 -16.62 -1.33
CA ILE A 140 10.13 -16.29 -2.02
C ILE A 140 10.36 -16.34 -3.53
N ALA A 141 11.47 -15.77 -4.02
CA ALA A 141 11.82 -15.84 -5.44
C ALA A 141 11.99 -17.28 -5.94
N ASP A 142 12.56 -18.20 -5.15
CA ASP A 142 12.65 -19.63 -5.49
C ASP A 142 11.26 -20.23 -5.75
N VAL A 143 10.28 -19.93 -4.89
CA VAL A 143 8.90 -20.39 -5.08
C VAL A 143 8.28 -19.75 -6.32
N CYS A 144 8.47 -18.44 -6.54
CA CYS A 144 7.96 -17.77 -7.74
C CYS A 144 8.49 -18.45 -9.02
N GLU A 145 9.80 -18.68 -9.10
CA GLU A 145 10.45 -19.28 -10.27
C GLU A 145 9.99 -20.71 -10.54
N ALA A 146 9.76 -21.50 -9.48
CA ALA A 146 9.21 -22.85 -9.60
C ALA A 146 7.82 -22.88 -10.29
N HIS A 147 7.09 -21.75 -10.25
CA HIS A 147 5.77 -21.56 -10.87
C HIS A 147 5.80 -20.71 -12.13
N GLY A 148 6.98 -20.35 -12.65
CA GLY A 148 7.12 -19.58 -13.88
C GLY A 148 6.69 -18.11 -13.75
N VAL A 149 6.63 -17.57 -12.53
CA VAL A 149 6.39 -16.15 -12.25
C VAL A 149 7.60 -15.54 -11.56
N THR A 150 7.67 -14.22 -11.52
CA THR A 150 8.79 -13.47 -10.92
C THR A 150 8.39 -12.86 -9.59
N LEU A 151 9.37 -12.61 -8.72
CA LEU A 151 9.16 -11.95 -7.43
C LEU A 151 8.34 -10.65 -7.53
N PRO A 152 8.60 -9.72 -8.49
CA PRO A 152 7.82 -8.49 -8.62
C PRO A 152 6.36 -8.71 -9.02
N GLN A 153 6.09 -9.70 -9.89
CA GLN A 153 4.71 -10.04 -10.30
C GLN A 153 3.90 -10.54 -9.09
N VAL A 154 4.50 -11.42 -8.29
CA VAL A 154 3.86 -11.95 -7.08
C VAL A 154 3.72 -10.85 -6.02
N ALA A 155 4.70 -9.95 -5.88
CA ALA A 155 4.62 -8.83 -4.95
C ALA A 155 3.52 -7.82 -5.30
N MET A 156 3.22 -7.61 -6.59
CA MET A 156 2.06 -6.81 -7.02
C MET A 156 0.73 -7.50 -6.72
N ALA A 157 0.64 -8.81 -6.94
CA ALA A 157 -0.59 -9.56 -6.75
C ALA A 157 -0.92 -9.84 -5.27
N PHE A 158 0.09 -9.85 -4.40
CA PHE A 158 -0.05 -10.26 -3.00
C PHE A 158 -1.01 -9.38 -2.18
N PRO A 159 -0.91 -8.04 -2.17
CA PRO A 159 -1.82 -7.22 -1.38
C PRO A 159 -3.28 -7.36 -1.83
N LEU A 160 -3.51 -7.67 -3.10
CA LEU A 160 -4.85 -7.85 -3.68
C LEU A 160 -5.52 -9.17 -3.25
N GLN A 161 -4.82 -10.03 -2.50
CA GLN A 161 -5.41 -11.24 -1.91
C GLN A 161 -6.35 -10.93 -0.74
N HIS A 162 -6.28 -9.72 -0.15
CA HIS A 162 -7.16 -9.32 0.95
C HIS A 162 -8.38 -8.52 0.44
N PRO A 163 -9.62 -8.85 0.87
CA PRO A 163 -10.83 -8.22 0.35
C PRO A 163 -10.93 -6.71 0.59
N ALA A 164 -10.32 -6.20 1.67
CA ALA A 164 -10.27 -4.77 1.96
C ALA A 164 -9.33 -3.98 1.01
N VAL A 165 -8.41 -4.63 0.30
CA VAL A 165 -7.45 -3.95 -0.58
C VAL A 165 -8.07 -3.74 -1.95
N ALA A 166 -8.45 -2.50 -2.25
CA ALA A 166 -9.08 -2.09 -3.49
C ALA A 166 -8.07 -1.83 -4.62
N GLY A 167 -6.80 -1.60 -4.28
CA GLY A 167 -5.76 -1.33 -5.27
C GLY A 167 -4.36 -1.22 -4.68
N ILE A 168 -3.37 -1.06 -5.56
CA ILE A 168 -1.96 -0.87 -5.21
C ILE A 168 -1.42 0.42 -5.83
N ALA A 169 -0.54 1.11 -5.11
CA ALA A 169 0.20 2.27 -5.61
C ALA A 169 1.64 1.87 -5.95
N VAL A 170 2.01 2.00 -7.23
CA VAL A 170 3.33 1.58 -7.73
C VAL A 170 4.08 2.78 -8.32
N GLY A 171 5.29 3.01 -7.82
CA GLY A 171 6.17 4.09 -8.29
C GLY A 171 6.77 3.81 -9.67
N MET A 172 7.01 4.88 -10.43
CA MET A 172 7.68 4.86 -11.73
C MET A 172 8.28 6.23 -12.03
N ARG A 173 9.43 6.27 -12.68
CA ARG A 173 10.10 7.50 -13.15
C ARG A 173 10.31 7.55 -14.66
N SER A 174 10.02 6.46 -15.37
CA SER A 174 10.16 6.39 -16.83
C SER A 174 8.97 5.71 -17.49
N ALA A 175 8.76 5.98 -18.78
CA ALA A 175 7.73 5.31 -19.56
C ALA A 175 7.98 3.80 -19.72
N GLU A 176 9.23 3.35 -19.62
CA GLU A 176 9.55 1.93 -19.61
C GLU A 176 9.09 1.25 -18.33
N GLU A 177 9.38 1.86 -17.17
CA GLU A 177 8.90 1.38 -15.87
C GLU A 177 7.37 1.37 -15.80
N ALA A 178 6.70 2.38 -16.37
CA ALA A 178 5.25 2.41 -16.47
C ALA A 178 4.68 1.20 -17.24
N ARG A 179 5.25 0.90 -18.42
CA ARG A 179 4.82 -0.26 -19.23
C ARG A 179 5.11 -1.57 -18.52
N ARG A 180 6.29 -1.70 -17.92
CA ARG A 180 6.68 -2.89 -17.14
C ARG A 180 5.73 -3.13 -15.97
N ASN A 181 5.34 -2.07 -15.25
CA ASN A 181 4.39 -2.19 -14.15
C ASN A 181 3.03 -2.71 -14.64
N VAL A 182 2.53 -2.23 -15.79
CA VAL A 182 1.29 -2.74 -16.40
C VAL A 182 1.44 -4.21 -16.82
N GLU A 183 2.57 -4.58 -17.43
CA GLU A 183 2.86 -5.97 -17.81
C GLU A 183 2.93 -6.89 -16.59
N PHE A 184 3.55 -6.46 -15.50
CA PHE A 184 3.61 -7.25 -14.27
C PHE A 184 2.25 -7.39 -13.60
N PHE A 185 1.46 -6.31 -13.57
CA PHE A 185 0.11 -6.32 -13.01
C PHE A 185 -0.85 -7.23 -13.80
N ALA A 186 -0.65 -7.36 -15.11
CA ALA A 186 -1.49 -8.20 -15.98
C ALA A 186 -1.19 -9.71 -15.87
N VAL A 187 -0.20 -10.12 -15.07
CA VAL A 187 0.18 -11.53 -14.93
C VAL A 187 -0.76 -12.23 -13.96
N ASP A 188 -1.43 -13.27 -14.45
CA ASP A 188 -2.22 -14.18 -13.61
C ASP A 188 -1.28 -15.06 -12.77
N VAL A 189 -1.12 -14.71 -11.49
CA VAL A 189 -0.30 -15.50 -10.56
C VAL A 189 -0.99 -16.83 -10.25
N PRO A 190 -0.36 -17.99 -10.55
CA PRO A 190 -0.96 -19.29 -10.29
C PRO A 190 -1.33 -19.48 -8.82
N ALA A 191 -2.53 -19.99 -8.55
CA ALA A 191 -3.01 -20.20 -7.17
C ALA A 191 -2.08 -21.09 -6.33
N GLN A 192 -1.32 -21.98 -6.96
CA GLN A 192 -0.34 -22.85 -6.31
C GLN A 192 0.81 -22.06 -5.65
N VAL A 193 1.20 -20.89 -6.19
CA VAL A 193 2.21 -20.02 -5.60
C VAL A 193 1.84 -19.66 -4.16
N TRP A 194 0.60 -19.27 -3.93
CA TRP A 194 0.12 -18.88 -2.60
C TRP A 194 0.11 -20.05 -1.62
N THR A 195 -0.29 -21.23 -2.09
CA THR A 195 -0.28 -22.45 -1.28
C THR A 195 1.14 -22.83 -0.88
N ASP A 196 2.09 -22.77 -1.81
CA ASP A 196 3.48 -23.17 -1.56
C ASP A 196 4.21 -22.15 -0.68
N LEU A 197 3.96 -20.84 -0.86
CA LEU A 197 4.48 -19.79 0.01
C LEU A 197 4.00 -19.97 1.46
N ARG A 198 2.71 -20.30 1.67
CA ARG A 198 2.17 -20.61 3.00
C ARG A 198 2.77 -21.88 3.58
N ALA A 199 2.87 -22.95 2.79
CA ALA A 199 3.46 -24.23 3.23
C ALA A 199 4.94 -24.07 3.65
N ALA A 200 5.67 -23.17 3.00
CA ALA A 200 7.05 -22.82 3.33
C ALA A 200 7.17 -21.83 4.51
N GLY A 201 6.07 -21.35 5.09
CA GLY A 201 6.09 -20.33 6.17
C GLY A 201 6.59 -18.95 5.71
N LEU A 202 6.54 -18.67 4.40
CA LEU A 202 7.01 -17.43 3.80
C LEU A 202 5.93 -16.33 3.81
N ILE A 203 4.66 -16.71 3.82
CA ILE A 203 3.53 -15.81 4.04
C ILE A 203 2.55 -16.39 5.05
N ARG A 204 1.72 -15.53 5.67
CA ARG A 204 0.63 -15.94 6.59
C ARG A 204 -0.71 -15.92 5.89
#